data_AF-A0A396SCF5-F1
#
_entry.id   AF-A0A396SCF5-F1
#
_cell.length_a   1.000
_cell.length_b   1.000
_cell.length_c   1.000
_cell.angle_alpha   90.00
_cell.angle_beta   90.00
_cell.angle_gamma   90.00
#
_symmetry.space_group_name_H-M   'P 1'
#
loop_
_entity.id
_entity.type
_entity.pdbx_description
1 polymer ?
#
loop_
_entity_poly.entity_id
_entity_poly.type
_entity_poly.pdbx_seq_one_letter_code
_entity_poly.pdbx_strand_id
1 'polypeptide(L)'
;MAIPFDKYTIYITLDDDKIYELKEDFSKELVNEIKVSTPKKPTLLLHKQQLDYAKTHYMENSIKLDKETWTNYYKMGFITLMELDEFTSK
;
A
#
# COMPACT_ATOMS: atom_id res chain seq x y z
N MET A 1 0.70 -10.22 3.59
CA MET A 1 1.23 -9.21 4.53
C MET A 1 0.10 -8.71 5.42
N ALA A 2 0.19 -8.87 6.74
CA ALA A 2 -0.79 -8.28 7.66
C ALA A 2 -0.52 -6.77 7.82
N ILE A 3 -1.51 -5.94 7.51
CA ILE A 3 -1.42 -4.49 7.67
C ILE A 3 -1.85 -4.14 9.10
N PRO A 4 -1.00 -3.50 9.92
CA PRO A 4 -1.27 -3.31 11.35
C PRO A 4 -2.17 -2.09 11.63
N PHE A 5 -3.42 -2.11 11.16
CA PHE A 5 -4.41 -1.03 11.35
C PHE A 5 -4.75 -0.74 12.83
N ASP A 6 -4.61 -1.74 13.69
CA ASP A 6 -4.79 -1.61 15.14
C ASP A 6 -3.70 -0.72 15.77
N LYS A 7 -2.46 -0.82 15.26
CA LYS A 7 -1.29 -0.13 15.82
C LYS A 7 -0.95 1.18 15.12
N TYR A 8 -1.30 1.33 13.86
CA TYR A 8 -0.91 2.47 13.03
C TYR A 8 -2.11 3.11 12.36
N THR A 9 -2.05 4.43 12.19
CA THR A 9 -2.92 5.13 11.25
C THR A 9 -2.21 5.14 9.91
N ILE A 10 -2.84 4.57 8.88
CA ILE A 10 -2.19 4.33 7.60
C ILE A 10 -2.71 5.32 6.58
N TYR A 11 -1.79 6.01 5.95
CA TYR A 11 -2.06 6.88 4.82
C TYR A 11 -1.34 6.34 3.60
N ILE A 12 -1.95 6.54 2.44
CA ILE A 12 -1.38 6.14 1.17
C ILE A 12 -1.38 7.32 0.22
N THR A 13 -0.38 7.36 -0.66
CA THR A 13 -0.37 8.29 -1.80
C THR A 13 -0.31 7.50 -3.10
N LEU A 14 -1.09 7.97 -4.06
CA LEU A 14 -1.20 7.40 -5.40
C LEU A 14 -0.52 8.34 -6.41
N ASP A 15 -0.65 8.04 -7.70
CA ASP A 15 -0.01 8.84 -8.78
C ASP A 15 -0.56 10.28 -8.89
N ASP A 16 -1.72 10.54 -8.29
CA ASP A 16 -2.38 11.84 -8.25
C ASP A 16 -1.86 12.80 -7.17
N ASP A 17 -0.75 12.47 -6.49
CA ASP A 17 -0.11 13.24 -5.40
C ASP A 17 -1.04 13.54 -4.20
N LYS A 18 -2.23 12.93 -4.18
CA LYS A 18 -3.20 13.05 -3.10
C LYS A 18 -2.93 12.03 -2.01
N ILE A 19 -3.31 12.40 -0.79
CA ILE A 19 -3.18 11.57 0.39
C ILE A 19 -4.54 10.99 0.74
N TYR A 20 -4.57 9.68 0.95
CA TYR A 20 -5.78 8.96 1.37
C TYR A 20 -5.52 8.25 2.70
N GLU A 21 -6.42 8.39 3.66
CA GLU A 21 -6.43 7.55 4.86
C GLU A 21 -6.97 6.17 4.49
N LEU A 22 -6.19 5.13 4.72
CA LEU A 22 -6.60 3.74 4.47
C LEU A 22 -7.23 3.14 5.72
N LYS A 23 -8.47 2.66 5.58
CA LYS A 23 -9.20 1.95 6.64
C LYS A 23 -8.91 0.45 6.61
N GLU A 24 -9.27 -0.23 7.69
CA GLU A 24 -9.08 -1.68 7.83
C GLU A 24 -9.83 -2.50 6.77
N ASP A 25 -10.98 -2.00 6.32
CA ASP A 25 -11.76 -2.56 5.21
C ASP A 25 -11.20 -2.20 3.81
N PHE A 26 -10.04 -1.55 3.76
CA PHE A 26 -9.37 -1.02 2.57
C PHE A 26 -10.09 0.13 1.86
N SER A 27 -11.15 0.69 2.44
CA SER A 27 -11.68 1.99 1.99
C SER A 27 -10.65 3.09 2.17
N LYS A 28 -10.72 4.08 1.27
CA LYS A 28 -9.80 5.21 1.19
C LYS A 28 -10.60 6.49 1.35
N GLU A 29 -10.24 7.29 2.33
CA GLU A 29 -10.81 8.63 2.49
C GLU A 29 -9.78 9.66 2.07
N LEU A 30 -10.13 10.52 1.10
CA LEU A 30 -9.26 11.63 0.70
C LEU A 30 -9.10 12.57 1.90
N VAL A 31 -7.85 12.88 2.25
CA VAL A 31 -7.51 13.80 3.33
C VAL A 31 -6.60 14.91 2.82
N ASN A 32 -6.79 16.11 3.36
CA ASN A 32 -5.94 17.26 2.99
C ASN A 32 -4.60 17.24 3.73
N GLU A 33 -4.55 16.64 4.93
CA GLU A 33 -3.37 16.59 5.77
C GLU A 33 -3.29 15.29 6.57
N ILE A 34 -2.07 14.89 6.88
CA ILE A 34 -1.79 13.71 7.70
C ILE A 34 -2.01 14.10 9.16
N LYS A 35 -2.87 13.36 9.86
CA LYS A 35 -3.10 13.61 11.29
C LYS A 35 -1.80 13.46 12.08
N VAL A 36 -1.64 14.32 13.10
CA VAL A 36 -0.48 14.32 13.98
C VAL A 36 -0.27 12.92 14.57
N SER A 37 0.91 12.37 14.29
CA SER A 37 1.32 11.06 14.81
C SER A 37 1.34 11.08 16.33
N THR A 38 0.68 10.13 16.97
CA THR A 38 0.68 10.01 18.43
C THR A 38 1.51 8.80 18.86
N PRO A 39 2.14 8.81 20.05
CA PRO A 39 2.90 7.66 20.54
C PRO A 39 2.05 6.38 20.67
N LYS A 40 0.73 6.54 20.89
CA LYS A 40 -0.22 5.43 20.99
C LYS A 40 -0.66 4.87 19.64
N LYS A 41 -0.69 5.73 18.62
CA LYS A 41 -1.06 5.36 17.25
C LYS A 41 -0.20 6.15 16.27
N PRO A 42 1.02 5.66 16.00
CA PRO A 42 1.91 6.29 15.05
C PRO A 42 1.32 6.30 13.65
N THR A 43 1.71 7.32 12.89
CA THR A 43 1.30 7.47 11.49
C THR A 43 2.28 6.76 10.56
N LEU A 44 1.74 5.98 9.63
CA LEU A 44 2.50 5.28 8.60
C LEU A 44 2.02 5.75 7.23
N LEU A 45 2.93 6.33 6.45
CA LEU A 45 2.65 6.83 5.11
C LEU A 45 3.32 5.92 4.08
N LEU A 46 2.51 5.35 3.19
CA LEU A 46 2.98 4.50 2.09
C LEU A 46 2.83 5.23 0.78
N HIS A 47 3.89 5.27 -0.02
CA HIS A 47 3.83 5.86 -1.34
C HIS A 47 3.79 4.79 -2.41
N LYS A 48 2.89 4.92 -3.40
CA LYS A 48 2.88 4.02 -4.56
C LYS A 48 4.24 3.99 -5.26
N GLN A 49 4.93 5.13 -5.34
CA GLN A 49 6.29 5.21 -5.89
C GLN A 49 7.31 4.32 -5.18
N GLN A 50 7.17 4.11 -3.85
CA GLN A 50 8.03 3.18 -3.12
C GLN A 50 7.78 1.74 -3.56
N LEU A 51 6.51 1.38 -3.83
CA LEU A 51 6.20 0.07 -4.39
C LEU A 51 6.78 -0.05 -5.79
N ASP A 52 6.60 0.94 -6.67
CA ASP A 52 7.11 0.88 -8.05
C ASP A 52 8.64 0.72 -8.08
N TYR A 53 9.37 1.42 -7.20
CA TYR A 53 10.81 1.22 -7.03
C TYR A 53 11.14 -0.19 -6.50
N ALA A 54 10.42 -0.67 -5.49
CA ALA A 54 10.64 -2.00 -4.93
C ALA A 54 10.30 -3.12 -5.93
N LYS A 55 9.29 -2.95 -6.80
CA LYS A 55 8.93 -3.90 -7.87
C LYS A 55 10.13 -4.18 -8.78
N THR A 56 10.85 -3.14 -9.22
CA THR A 56 12.06 -3.30 -10.04
C THR A 56 13.05 -4.21 -9.33
N HIS A 57 13.30 -3.95 -8.04
CA HIS A 57 14.21 -4.76 -7.25
C HIS A 57 13.72 -6.21 -7.06
N TYR A 58 12.42 -6.42 -6.86
CA TYR A 58 11.83 -7.75 -6.74
C TYR A 58 11.98 -8.56 -8.03
N MET A 59 11.77 -7.92 -9.18
CA MET A 59 11.95 -8.54 -10.49
C MET A 59 13.42 -8.89 -10.75
N GLU A 60 14.35 -7.97 -10.49
CA GLU A 60 15.79 -8.20 -10.70
C GLU A 60 16.36 -9.31 -9.81
N ASN A 61 15.88 -9.40 -8.56
CA ASN A 61 16.39 -10.37 -7.59
C ASN A 61 15.54 -11.65 -7.52
N SER A 62 14.56 -11.83 -8.42
CA SER A 62 13.63 -12.97 -8.41
C SER A 62 12.91 -13.17 -7.07
N ILE A 63 12.65 -12.09 -6.34
CA ILE A 63 11.93 -12.11 -5.06
C ILE A 63 10.44 -12.28 -5.38
N LYS A 64 9.89 -13.43 -5.00
CA LYS A 64 8.44 -13.69 -5.11
C LYS A 64 7.75 -13.28 -3.82
N LEU A 65 6.85 -12.31 -3.90
CA LEU A 65 5.93 -11.99 -2.82
C LEU A 65 4.72 -12.93 -2.85
N ASP A 66 4.15 -13.23 -1.68
CA ASP A 66 2.93 -14.01 -1.58
C ASP A 66 1.74 -13.35 -2.27
N LYS A 67 0.81 -14.18 -2.77
CA LYS A 67 -0.45 -13.73 -3.40
C LYS A 67 -1.24 -12.76 -2.52
N GLU A 68 -1.24 -12.97 -1.21
CA GLU A 68 -1.92 -12.09 -0.26
C GLU A 68 -1.31 -10.67 -0.27
N THR A 69 0.02 -10.56 -0.40
CA THR A 69 0.71 -9.28 -0.44
C THR A 69 0.35 -8.50 -1.70
N TRP A 70 0.33 -9.15 -2.87
CA TRP A 70 -0.14 -8.52 -4.11
C TRP A 70 -1.62 -8.13 -4.03
N THR A 71 -2.46 -8.99 -3.46
CA THR A 71 -3.88 -8.70 -3.25
C THR A 71 -4.08 -7.45 -2.38
N ASN A 72 -3.25 -7.27 -1.34
CA ASN A 72 -3.31 -6.09 -0.49
C ASN A 72 -2.86 -4.83 -1.23
N TYR A 73 -1.82 -4.89 -2.04
CA TYR A 73 -1.43 -3.75 -2.90
C TYR A 73 -2.53 -3.38 -3.90
N TYR A 74 -3.25 -4.35 -4.45
CA TYR A 74 -4.39 -4.10 -5.31
C TYR A 74 -5.53 -3.40 -4.55
N LYS A 75 -5.88 -3.90 -3.37
CA LYS A 75 -6.89 -3.26 -2.51
C LYS A 75 -6.49 -1.83 -2.10
N MET A 76 -5.22 -1.61 -1.80
CA MET A 76 -4.64 -0.27 -1.57
C MET A 76 -4.67 0.62 -2.82
N GLY A 77 -4.88 0.08 -4.02
CA GLY A 77 -4.89 0.82 -5.28
C GLY A 77 -3.50 1.16 -5.79
N PHE A 78 -2.46 0.49 -5.30
CA PHE A 78 -1.10 0.67 -5.79
C PHE A 78 -0.82 -0.08 -7.09
N ILE A 79 -1.59 -1.13 -7.35
CA ILE A 79 -1.52 -1.91 -8.58
C ILE A 79 -2.92 -2.10 -9.16
N THR A 80 -2.97 -2.28 -10.47
CA THR A 80 -4.20 -2.59 -11.20
C THR A 80 -4.55 -4.08 -11.09
N LEU A 81 -5.77 -4.44 -11.51
CA LEU A 81 -6.18 -5.84 -11.58
C LEU A 81 -5.34 -6.63 -12.61
N MET A 82 -4.93 -5.98 -13.71
CA MET A 82 -4.03 -6.60 -14.70
C MET A 82 -2.69 -6.95 -14.08
N GLU A 83 -2.06 -6.00 -13.38
CA GLU A 83 -0.80 -6.26 -12.66
C GLU A 83 -0.96 -7.36 -11.61
N LEU A 84 -2.05 -7.37 -10.85
CA LEU A 84 -2.32 -8.43 -9.88
C LEU A 84 -2.36 -9.81 -10.54
N ASP A 85 -3.01 -9.93 -11.71
CA ASP A 85 -3.06 -11.20 -12.45
C ASP A 85 -1.66 -11.61 -12.91
N GLU A 86 -0.89 -10.70 -13.50
CA GLU A 86 0.49 -10.98 -13.94
C GLU A 86 1.40 -11.49 -12.80
N PHE A 87 1.24 -10.93 -11.59
CA PHE A 87 2.04 -11.32 -10.43
C PHE A 87 1.55 -12.61 -9.75
N THR A 88 0.30 -13.03 -9.98
CA THR A 88 -0.31 -14.17 -9.29
C THR A 88 -0.59 -15.37 -10.19
N SER A 89 -0.56 -15.21 -11.51
CA SER A 89 -0.77 -16.24 -12.53
C SER A 89 0.50 -17.03 -12.90
N LYS A 90 1.52 -17.09 -12.01
CA LYS A 90 2.83 -17.70 -12.29
C LYS A 90 3.22 -18.84 -11.36
#